data_AF-A0A9D0LL41-F1
#
_entry.id   AF-A0A9D0LL41-F1
#
_cell.length_a   1.000
_cell.length_b   1.000
_cell.length_c   1.000
_cell.angle_alpha   90.00
_cell.angle_beta   90.00
_cell.angle_gamma   90.00
#
_symmetry.space_group_name_H-M   'P 1'
#
loop_
_entity.id
_entity.type
_entity.pdbx_description
1 polymer ?
#
loop_
_entity_poly.entity_id
_entity_poly.type
_entity_poly.pdbx_seq_one_letter_code
_entity_poly.pdbx_strand_id
1 'polypeptide(L)'
;MGLLGSLFDYERRRSKALAAGRVVPDSSRCVQCGICSFNCPLGIDVRAHAWRGEPVNGGHCITCGECVARCPRGALRFEQIPHSLERILSNTF
;
A
#
# COMPACT_ATOMS: atom_id res chain seq x y z
N MET A 1 -37.48 -3.10 -7.05
CA MET A 1 -36.03 -2.87 -7.24
C MET A 1 -35.24 -3.39 -6.02
N GLY A 2 -35.41 -4.66 -5.63
CA GLY A 2 -35.21 -5.05 -4.22
C GLY A 2 -34.20 -6.15 -3.88
N LEU A 3 -33.50 -6.77 -4.84
CA LEU A 3 -32.55 -7.85 -4.54
C LEU A 3 -31.21 -7.70 -5.27
N LEU A 4 -31.23 -7.25 -6.54
CA LEU A 4 -30.02 -6.94 -7.31
C LEU A 4 -29.18 -5.78 -6.73
N GLY A 5 -29.80 -4.80 -6.06
CA GLY A 5 -29.08 -3.71 -5.40
C GLY A 5 -28.26 -4.16 -4.19
N SER A 6 -28.78 -5.11 -3.40
CA SER A 6 -28.14 -5.62 -2.19
C SER A 6 -26.87 -6.43 -2.46
N LEU A 7 -26.83 -7.15 -3.58
CA LEU A 7 -25.64 -7.87 -4.04
C LEU A 7 -24.56 -6.91 -4.55
N PHE A 8 -24.97 -5.86 -5.28
CA PHE A 8 -24.05 -4.80 -5.70
C PHE A 8 -23.45 -4.03 -4.52
N ASP A 9 -24.23 -3.79 -3.45
CA ASP A 9 -23.72 -3.18 -2.21
C ASP A 9 -22.80 -4.13 -1.42
N TYR A 10 -23.07 -5.43 -1.44
CA TYR A 10 -22.24 -6.44 -0.78
C TYR A 10 -20.86 -6.58 -1.45
N GLU A 11 -20.81 -6.70 -2.78
CA GLU A 11 -19.53 -6.76 -3.51
C GLU A 11 -18.74 -5.45 -3.41
N ARG A 12 -19.43 -4.30 -3.40
CA ARG A 12 -18.80 -2.98 -3.22
C ARG A 12 -18.23 -2.78 -1.81
N ARG A 13 -18.90 -3.28 -0.76
CA ARG A 13 -18.37 -3.29 0.62
C ARG A 13 -17.19 -4.24 0.77
N ARG A 14 -17.27 -5.44 0.15
CA ARG A 14 -16.18 -6.42 0.15
C ARG A 14 -14.94 -5.91 -0.57
N SER A 15 -15.09 -5.27 -1.73
CA SER A 15 -13.96 -4.70 -2.49
C SER A 15 -13.29 -3.52 -1.77
N LYS A 16 -14.03 -2.73 -0.99
CA LYS A 16 -13.44 -1.66 -0.16
C LYS A 16 -12.66 -2.19 1.05
N ALA A 17 -13.14 -3.26 1.68
CA ALA A 17 -12.46 -3.87 2.82
C ALA A 17 -11.10 -4.51 2.47
N LEU A 18 -10.82 -4.76 1.18
CA LEU A 18 -9.55 -5.30 0.69
C LEU A 18 -8.56 -4.21 0.18
N ALA A 19 -8.99 -2.94 0.09
CA ALA A 19 -8.32 -1.95 -0.75
C ALA A 19 -7.25 -1.09 -0.05
N ALA A 20 -7.18 -1.04 1.28
CA ALA A 20 -6.27 -0.14 1.97
C ALA A 20 -5.12 -0.88 2.66
N GLY A 21 -4.08 -1.21 1.90
CA GLY A 21 -2.78 -1.56 2.45
C GLY A 21 -1.77 -0.42 2.24
N ARG A 22 -0.75 -0.34 3.08
CA ARG A 22 0.43 0.50 2.81
C ARG A 22 1.70 -0.31 3.01
N VAL A 23 2.76 0.10 2.32
CA VAL A 23 4.10 -0.43 2.57
C VAL A 23 4.76 0.49 3.57
N VAL A 24 5.23 -0.07 4.68
CA VAL A 24 5.92 0.70 5.72
C VAL A 24 7.40 0.32 5.76
N PRO A 25 8.30 1.30 5.71
CA PRO A 25 9.72 1.03 5.77
C PRO A 25 10.24 0.91 7.21
N ASP A 26 11.39 0.24 7.30
CA ASP A 26 12.36 0.36 8.40
C ASP A 26 13.63 0.99 7.81
N SER A 27 13.77 2.30 7.99
CA SER A 27 14.88 3.06 7.41
C SER A 27 16.24 2.61 7.93
N SER A 28 16.31 2.05 9.14
CA SER A 28 17.56 1.55 9.74
C SER A 28 18.16 0.36 8.96
N ARG A 29 17.33 -0.34 8.19
CA ARG A 29 17.72 -1.50 7.37
C ARG A 29 17.95 -1.15 5.90
N CYS A 30 17.56 0.05 5.47
CA CYS A 30 17.65 0.47 4.09
C CYS A 30 19.10 0.85 3.72
N VAL A 31 19.66 0.18 2.72
CA VAL A 31 21.01 0.47 2.17
C VAL A 31 20.94 1.16 0.80
N GLN A 32 19.77 1.72 0.45
CA GLN A 32 19.51 2.43 -0.81
C GLN A 32 19.84 1.67 -2.12
N CYS A 33 19.84 0.33 -2.11
CA CYS A 33 20.18 -0.50 -3.27
C CYS A 33 19.26 -0.37 -4.51
N GLY A 34 18.08 0.24 -4.39
CA GLY A 34 17.18 0.52 -5.52
C GLY A 34 16.34 -0.65 -6.06
N ILE A 35 16.57 -1.89 -5.59
CA ILE A 35 15.83 -3.09 -6.07
C ILE A 35 14.31 -2.93 -5.92
N CYS A 36 13.84 -2.31 -4.83
CA CYS A 36 12.41 -2.09 -4.61
C CYS A 36 11.78 -1.13 -5.63
N SER A 37 12.47 -0.05 -6.00
CA SER A 37 11.99 0.89 -7.03
C SER A 37 12.01 0.24 -8.41
N PHE A 38 13.06 -0.53 -8.72
CA PHE A 38 13.18 -1.24 -10.00
C PHE A 38 12.04 -2.25 -10.23
N ASN A 39 11.63 -2.96 -9.19
CA ASN A 39 10.55 -3.96 -9.27
C ASN A 39 9.16 -3.35 -9.05
N CYS A 40 9.03 -2.03 -8.88
CA CYS A 40 7.72 -1.42 -8.74
C CYS A 40 7.04 -1.33 -10.11
N PRO A 41 5.92 -2.05 -10.36
CA PRO A 41 5.25 -2.01 -11.67
C PRO A 41 4.63 -0.64 -12.01
N LEU A 42 4.56 0.25 -11.02
CA LEU A 42 4.01 1.60 -11.15
C LEU A 42 5.09 2.69 -11.15
N GLY A 43 6.37 2.30 -11.11
CA GLY A 43 7.48 3.25 -11.14
C GLY A 43 7.60 4.13 -9.90
N ILE A 44 7.01 3.75 -8.76
CA ILE A 44 7.17 4.47 -7.49
C ILE A 44 8.64 4.36 -7.04
N ASP A 45 9.27 5.48 -6.66
CA ASP A 45 10.61 5.44 -6.06
C ASP A 45 10.56 4.96 -4.60
N VAL A 46 10.24 3.67 -4.41
CA VAL A 46 10.11 3.03 -3.11
C VAL A 46 11.40 3.13 -2.29
N ARG A 47 12.57 3.12 -2.94
CA ARG A 47 13.87 3.32 -2.29
C ARG A 47 13.94 4.66 -1.57
N ALA A 48 13.43 5.73 -2.16
CA ALA A 48 13.44 7.04 -1.53
C ALA A 48 12.49 7.09 -0.31
N HIS A 49 11.30 6.48 -0.42
CA HIS A 49 10.39 6.27 0.72
C HIS A 49 11.08 5.47 1.85
N ALA A 50 11.74 4.37 1.49
CA ALA A 50 12.45 3.51 2.43
C ALA A 50 13.57 4.23 3.17
N TRP A 51 14.34 5.06 2.46
CA TRP A 51 15.40 5.88 3.04
C TRP A 51 14.85 6.95 3.99
N ARG A 52 13.77 7.64 3.61
CA ARG A 52 13.14 8.68 4.45
C ARG A 52 12.34 8.13 5.63
N GLY A 53 12.11 6.82 5.69
CA GLY A 53 11.22 6.21 6.68
C GLY A 53 9.75 6.56 6.45
N GLU A 54 9.41 6.99 5.24
CA GLU A 54 8.05 7.37 4.86
C GLU A 54 7.32 6.16 4.28
N PRO A 55 6.09 5.86 4.73
CA PRO A 55 5.27 4.85 4.09
C PRO A 55 5.11 5.11 2.58
N VAL A 56 4.88 4.05 1.82
CA VAL A 56 4.34 4.16 0.46
C VAL A 56 2.82 4.16 0.59
N ASN A 57 2.28 5.36 0.72
CA ASN A 57 0.87 5.67 0.88
C ASN A 57 0.47 6.64 -0.23
N GLY A 58 -0.24 6.14 -1.24
CA GLY A 58 -0.73 6.98 -2.33
C GLY A 58 -1.67 6.19 -3.22
N GLY A 59 -2.65 6.89 -3.82
CA GLY A 59 -3.68 6.27 -4.66
C GLY A 59 -3.15 5.52 -5.89
N HIS A 60 -1.87 5.70 -6.22
CA HIS A 60 -1.22 4.91 -7.27
C HIS A 60 -0.80 3.53 -6.77
N CYS A 61 -0.34 3.38 -5.52
CA CYS A 61 0.13 2.09 -5.01
C CYS A 61 -1.02 1.06 -4.94
N ILE A 62 -1.00 0.08 -5.84
CA ILE A 62 -2.00 -1.01 -5.88
C ILE A 62 -1.74 -2.13 -4.86
N THR A 63 -0.78 -1.93 -3.94
CA THR A 63 -0.43 -2.92 -2.89
C THR A 63 -0.01 -4.30 -3.41
N CYS A 64 0.62 -4.38 -4.60
CA CYS A 64 1.02 -5.66 -5.23
C CYS A 64 2.08 -6.46 -4.45
N GLY A 65 3.01 -5.77 -3.78
CA GLY A 65 3.98 -6.38 -2.88
C GLY A 65 5.32 -6.83 -3.41
N GLU A 66 5.60 -6.57 -4.68
CA GLU A 66 6.93 -6.81 -5.24
C GLU A 66 8.05 -6.10 -4.46
N CYS A 67 7.84 -4.85 -4.03
CA CYS A 67 8.88 -4.12 -3.30
C CYS A 67 9.24 -4.78 -1.96
N VAL A 68 8.27 -5.36 -1.26
CA VAL A 68 8.48 -6.09 0.00
C VAL A 68 9.18 -7.42 -0.27
N ALA A 69 8.67 -8.20 -1.23
CA ALA A 69 9.23 -9.51 -1.58
C ALA A 69 10.68 -9.45 -2.08
N ARG A 70 11.03 -8.39 -2.81
CA ARG A 70 12.36 -8.23 -3.43
C ARG A 70 13.38 -7.56 -2.53
N CYS A 71 12.99 -7.02 -1.37
CA CYS A 71 13.91 -6.29 -0.51
C CYS A 71 14.91 -7.24 0.19
N PRO A 72 16.20 -7.25 -0.17
CA PRO A 72 17.16 -8.22 0.39
C PRO A 72 17.49 -7.96 1.86
N ARG A 73 17.17 -6.77 2.36
CA ARG A 73 17.38 -6.38 3.77
C ARG A 73 16.14 -6.55 4.64
N GLY A 74 14.99 -6.90 4.04
CA GLY A 74 13.71 -6.91 4.75
C GLY A 74 13.40 -5.55 5.38
N ALA A 75 13.70 -4.46 4.67
CA ALA A 75 13.49 -3.07 5.13
C ALA A 75 12.07 -2.56 4.84
N LEU A 76 11.19 -3.41 4.30
CA LEU A 76 9.83 -3.05 3.89
C LEU A 76 8.86 -4.11 4.41
N ARG A 77 7.68 -3.70 4.89
CA ARG A 77 6.59 -4.58 5.32
C ARG A 77 5.23 -4.09 4.83
N PHE A 78 4.26 -4.99 4.75
CA PHE A 78 2.86 -4.61 4.53
C PHE A 78 2.12 -4.37 5.84
N GLU A 79 1.34 -3.29 5.87
CA GLU A 79 0.34 -3.04 6.91
C GLU A 79 -1.03 -2.89 6.26
N GLN A 80 -2.03 -3.60 6.80
CA GLN A 80 -3.43 -3.37 6.45
C GLN A 80 -3.92 -2.15 7.23
N ILE A 81 -4.59 -1.24 6.55
CA ILE A 81 -5.23 -0.07 7.15
C ILE A 81 -6.70 -0.44 7.37
N PRO A 82 -7.18 -0.45 8.64
CA PRO A 82 -8.58 -0.71 8.93
C PRO A 82 -9.50 0.30 8.25
N HIS A 83 -10.65 -0.16 7.75
CA HIS A 83 -11.64 0.65 7.04
C HIS A 83 -12.16 1.87 7.85
N SER A 84 -12.00 1.85 9.17
CA SER A 84 -12.33 2.99 10.05
C SER A 84 -11.36 4.17 9.93
N LEU A 85 -10.12 3.95 9.49
CA LEU A 85 -9.07 4.99 9.37
C LEU A 85 -8.97 5.60 7.95
N GLU A 86 -9.51 4.94 6.93
CA GLU A 86 -9.52 5.45 5.55
C GLU A 86 -10.19 6.82 5.44
N ARG A 87 -11.26 7.08 6.20
CA ARG A 87 -11.98 8.37 6.21
C ARG A 87 -11.15 9.55 6.74
N ILE A 88 -10.09 9.28 7.50
CA ILE A 88 -9.23 10.32 8.08
C ILE A 88 -8.06 10.62 7.13
N LEU A 89 -7.47 9.58 6.53
CA LEU A 89 -6.34 9.71 5.60
C LEU A 89 -6.75 10.22 4.21
N SER A 90 -8.00 10.00 3.79
CA SER A 90 -8.54 10.57 2.53
C SER A 90 -8.85 12.07 2.61
N ASN A 91 -8.78 12.67 3.80
CA ASN A 91 -9.13 14.07 4.06
C ASN A 91 -7.92 14.93 4.45
N THR A 92 -6.72 14.35 4.34
CA THR A 92 -5.42 14.98 4.68
C THR A 92 -4.52 15.15 3.43
N PHE A 93 -5.06 14.88 2.24
CA PHE A 93 -4.42 15.10 0.94
C PHE A 93 -5.41 15.72 -0.05
#